data_AF-A0A2S8PFU4-F1
#
_entry.id   AF-A0A2S8PFU4-F1
#
_cell.length_a   1.000
_cell.length_b   1.000
_cell.length_c   1.000
_cell.angle_alpha   90.00
_cell.angle_beta   90.00
_cell.angle_gamma   90.00
#
_symmetry.space_group_name_H-M   'P 1'
#
loop_
_entity.id
_entity.type
_entity.pdbx_description
1 polymer ?
#
loop_
_entity_poly.entity_id
_entity_poly.type
_entity_poly.pdbx_seq_one_letter_code
_entity_poly.pdbx_strand_id
1 'polypeptide(L)' 'NPSDITLLDIYNAVNVVEENGLFGVHDSPNPDCTVGRNIQGVIVPLFTSAQKAMENVLAAVKLQDIIQDIEAHEM' A
#
# COMPACT_ATOMS: atom_id res chain seq x y z
N ASN A 1 -11.91 -5.10 -19.59
CA ASN A 1 -10.76 -5.26 -20.52
C ASN A 1 -9.48 -5.05 -19.71
N PRO A 2 -8.31 -5.63 -20.04
CA PRO A 2 -7.03 -5.26 -19.42
C PRO A 2 -6.76 -3.74 -19.31
N SER A 3 -7.30 -2.94 -20.22
CA SER A 3 -7.24 -1.46 -20.17
C SER A 3 -8.03 -0.83 -19.02
N ASP A 4 -9.01 -1.53 -18.46
CA ASP A 4 -9.89 -1.01 -17.42
C ASP A 4 -9.34 -1.29 -16.02
N ILE A 5 -8.53 -2.34 -15.88
CA ILE A 5 -8.01 -2.87 -14.61
C ILE A 5 -6.70 -2.13 -14.26
N THR A 6 -6.65 -1.51 -13.08
CA THR A 6 -5.42 -0.94 -12.51
C THR A 6 -4.63 -1.99 -11.72
N LEU A 7 -3.35 -1.72 -11.48
CA LEU A 7 -2.58 -2.54 -10.53
C LEU A 7 -3.13 -2.43 -9.11
N LEU A 8 -3.76 -1.31 -8.73
CA LEU A 8 -4.42 -1.20 -7.43
C LEU A 8 -5.62 -2.15 -7.31
N ASP A 9 -6.39 -2.32 -8.39
CA ASP A 9 -7.51 -3.29 -8.41
C ASP A 9 -7.01 -4.71 -8.17
N ILE A 10 -5.90 -5.08 -8.82
CA ILE A 10 -5.26 -6.38 -8.65
C ILE A 10 -4.72 -6.53 -7.21
N TYR A 11 -4.01 -5.52 -6.71
CA TYR A 11 -3.45 -5.48 -5.37
C TYR A 11 -4.52 -5.71 -4.29
N ASN A 12 -5.68 -5.05 -4.44
CA ASN A 12 -6.82 -5.22 -3.54
C ASN A 12 -7.47 -6.60 -3.69
N ALA A 13 -7.59 -7.12 -4.92
CA ALA A 13 -8.24 -8.41 -5.17
C ALA A 13 -7.48 -9.61 -4.57
N VAL A 14 -6.16 -9.50 -4.43
CA VAL A 14 -5.34 -10.56 -3.81
C VAL A 14 -5.15 -10.38 -2.30
N ASN A 15 -5.86 -9.44 -1.68
CA ASN A 15 -5.88 -9.20 -0.23
C ASN A 15 -4.48 -9.12 0.41
N VAL A 16 -3.57 -8.38 -0.24
CA VAL A 16 -2.16 -8.24 0.22
C VAL A 16 -2.07 -7.48 1.54
N VAL A 17 -3.10 -6.71 1.89
CA VAL A 17 -3.16 -5.89 3.09
C VAL A 17 -4.29 -6.36 3.98
N GLU A 18 -3.98 -6.70 5.23
CA GLU A 18 -4.99 -6.99 6.26
C GLU A 18 -5.79 -5.72 6.62
N GLU A 19 -6.88 -5.86 7.39
CA GLU A 19 -7.73 -4.73 7.82
C GLU A 19 -6.95 -3.56 8.45
N ASN A 20 -5.72 -3.80 8.93
CA ASN A 20 -4.89 -2.83 9.64
C ASN A 20 -3.94 -2.02 8.74
N GLY A 21 -3.98 -2.18 7.43
CA GLY A 21 -3.11 -1.44 6.50
C GLY A 21 -1.73 -2.08 6.29
N LEU A 22 -0.91 -1.46 5.43
CA LEU A 22 0.38 -1.99 4.97
C LEU A 22 1.42 -2.05 6.09
N PHE A 23 1.31 -1.14 7.05
CA PHE A 23 2.29 -0.98 8.13
C PHE A 23 1.69 -1.48 9.45
N GLY A 24 2.28 -2.54 10.00
CA GLY A 24 1.92 -3.03 11.33
C GLY A 24 2.23 -2.01 12.42
N VAL A 25 1.34 -1.92 13.40
CA VAL A 25 1.50 -1.09 14.59
C VAL A 25 1.45 -1.99 15.83
N HIS A 26 2.34 -1.77 16.79
CA HIS A 26 2.36 -2.54 18.03
C HIS A 26 1.26 -2.09 18.99
N ASP A 27 0.41 -3.01 19.43
CA ASP A 27 -0.78 -2.72 20.25
C ASP A 27 -0.49 -2.29 21.69
N SER A 28 0.71 -2.54 22.22
CA SER A 28 1.06 -2.26 23.63
C SER A 28 2.35 -1.46 23.78
N PRO A 29 2.38 -0.18 23.36
CA PRO A 29 3.49 0.70 23.66
C PRO A 29 3.62 0.91 25.18
N ASN A 30 4.85 1.05 25.68
CA ASN A 30 5.08 1.33 27.10
C ASN A 30 4.44 2.69 27.51
N PRO A 31 3.44 2.71 28.42
CA PRO A 31 2.76 3.94 28.83
C PRO A 31 3.65 4.89 29.66
N ASP A 32 4.62 4.34 30.39
CA ASP A 32 5.56 5.12 31.21
C ASP A 32 6.66 5.79 30.36
N CYS A 33 6.85 5.32 29.13
CA CYS A 33 7.77 5.91 28.18
C CYS A 33 7.09 7.03 27.39
N THR A 34 7.69 8.23 27.39
CA THR A 34 7.18 9.37 26.60
C THR A 34 7.08 9.08 25.11
N VAL A 35 8.01 8.31 24.55
CA VAL A 35 7.90 7.87 23.15
C VAL A 35 6.76 6.85 23.03
N GLY A 36 6.77 5.82 23.88
CA GLY A 36 5.78 4.73 23.85
C GLY A 36 4.34 5.23 23.86
N ARG A 37 3.96 6.03 24.86
CA ARG A 37 2.56 6.51 25.00
C ARG A 37 2.09 7.43 23.87
N ASN A 38 2.98 7.97 23.03
CA ASN A 38 2.63 8.92 21.97
C ASN A 38 2.89 8.40 20.55
N ILE A 39 3.71 7.36 20.37
CA ILE A 39 4.24 6.99 19.05
C ILE A 39 3.14 6.64 18.05
N GLN A 40 2.11 5.90 18.47
CA GLN A 40 1.01 5.50 17.58
C GLN A 40 0.28 6.71 16.99
N GLY A 41 -0.05 7.71 17.82
CA GLY A 41 -0.74 8.92 17.38
C GLY A 41 0.06 9.76 16.38
N VAL A 42 1.39 9.63 16.38
CA VAL A 42 2.29 10.34 15.46
C VAL A 42 2.57 9.51 14.20
N ILE A 43 2.79 8.20 14.34
CA ILE A 43 3.27 7.36 13.24
C ILE A 43 2.15 6.82 12.35
N VAL A 44 0.95 6.59 12.89
CA VAL A 44 -0.21 6.08 12.12
C VAL A 44 -0.61 7.01 10.97
N PRO A 45 -0.69 8.36 11.15
CA PRO A 45 -0.97 9.26 10.03
C PRO A 45 0.12 9.24 8.95
N LEU A 46 1.39 9.09 9.35
CA LEU A 46 2.52 8.97 8.42
C LEU A 46 2.43 7.68 7.61
N PHE A 47 2.15 6.55 8.25
CA PHE A 47 1.96 5.26 7.62
C PHE A 47 0.77 5.27 6.65
N THR A 48 -0.35 5.86 7.07
CA THR A 48 -1.53 6.05 6.22
C THR A 48 -1.19 6.86 4.96
N SER A 49 -0.43 7.94 5.12
CA SER A 49 0.00 8.78 4.00
C SER A 49 0.95 8.05 3.05
N ALA A 50 1.89 7.26 3.60
CA ALA A 50 2.81 6.45 2.81
C ALA A 50 2.07 5.36 2.02
N GLN A 51 1.13 4.66 2.64
CA GLN A 51 0.29 3.66 1.96
C GLN A 51 -0.51 4.30 0.84
N LYS A 52 -1.17 5.43 1.09
CA LYS A 52 -1.94 6.13 0.05
C LYS A 52 -1.07 6.61 -1.11
N ALA A 53 0.16 7.02 -0.85
CA ALA A 53 1.10 7.39 -1.91
C ALA A 53 1.44 6.19 -2.80
N MET A 54 1.68 5.01 -2.21
CA MET A 54 1.91 3.77 -2.94
C MET A 54 0.67 3.33 -3.74
N GLU A 55 -0.52 3.38 -3.14
CA GLU A 55 -1.79 3.06 -3.81
C GLU A 55 -2.06 3.98 -5.00
N ASN A 56 -1.75 5.28 -4.88
CA ASN A 56 -1.89 6.24 -5.98
C ASN A 56 -0.97 5.88 -7.18
N VAL A 57 0.25 5.39 -6.91
CA VAL A 57 1.15 4.91 -7.97
C VAL A 57 0.53 3.70 -8.67
N LEU A 58 0.01 2.74 -7.92
CA LEU A 58 -0.62 1.53 -8.49
C LEU A 58 -1.91 1.84 -9.25
N ALA A 59 -2.70 2.83 -8.79
CA ALA A 59 -3.92 3.26 -9.46
C ALA A 59 -3.66 3.91 -10.83
N ALA A 60 -2.45 4.44 -11.04
CA ALA A 60 -2.06 5.11 -12.28
C ALA A 60 -1.60 4.15 -13.37
N VAL A 61 -1.36 2.87 -13.05
CA VAL A 61 -0.85 1.86 -13.99
C VAL A 61 -1.94 0.86 -14.34
N LYS A 62 -2.19 0.61 -15.62
CA LYS A 62 -3.15 -0.38 -16.10
C LYS A 62 -2.47 -1.73 -16.35
N LEU A 63 -3.24 -2.82 -16.22
CA LEU A 63 -2.78 -4.16 -16.58
C LEU A 63 -2.33 -4.22 -18.05
N GLN A 64 -3.00 -3.48 -18.94
CA GLN A 64 -2.61 -3.38 -20.34
C GLN A 64 -1.18 -2.85 -20.55
N ASP A 65 -0.74 -1.89 -19.73
CA ASP A 65 0.60 -1.31 -19.83
C ASP A 65 1.66 -2.37 -19.50
N ILE A 66 1.42 -3.16 -18.45
CA ILE A 66 2.30 -4.26 -18.05
C ILE A 66 2.39 -5.36 -19.11
N ILE A 67 1.27 -5.71 -19.75
CA ILE A 67 1.26 -6.70 -20.83
C ILE A 67 2.14 -6.22 -21.99
N GLN A 68 2.01 -4.95 -22.38
CA GLN A 68 2.80 -4.36 -23.47
C GLN A 68 4.29 -4.31 -23.12
N ASP A 69 4.63 -3.95 -21.88
CA ASP A 69 6.02 -3.93 -21.42
C ASP A 69 6.65 -5.33 -21.48
N ILE A 70 5.94 -6.38 -21.07
CA ILE A 70 6.44 -7.76 -21.14
C ILE A 70 6.68 -8.18 -22.59
N GLU A 71 5.70 -7.96 -23.47
CA GLU A 71 5.82 -8.29 -24.90
C GLU A 71 7.02 -7.56 -25.54
N ALA A 72 7.29 -6.32 -25.15
CA ALA A 72 8.44 -5.56 -25.62
C ALA A 72 9.79 -6.09 -25.12
N HIS A 73 9.84 -6.73 -23.95
CA HIS A 73 11.08 -7.31 -23.38
C HIS A 73 11.40 -8.71 -23.94
N GLU A 74 10.43 -9.43 -24.49
CA GLU A 74 10.63 -10.77 -25.07
C GLU A 74 11.11 -10.74 -26.54
N MET A 75 11.11 -9.57 -27.18
CA MET A 75 11.58 -9.34 -28.56
C MET A 75 13.05 -8.94 -28.64
#